data_AF-A0A2X2JDF5-F1
#
_entry.id   AF-A0A2X2JDF5-F1
#
_cell.length_a   1.000
_cell.length_b   1.000
_cell.length_c   1.000
_cell.angle_alpha   90.00
_cell.angle_beta   90.00
_cell.angle_gamma   90.00
#
_symmetry.space_group_name_H-M   'P 1'
#
loop_
_entity.id
_entity.type
_entity.pdbx_description
1 polymer ?
#
loop_
_entity_poly.entity_id
_entity_poly.type
_entity_poly.pdbx_seq_one_letter_code
_entity_poly.pdbx_strand_id
1 'polypeptide(L)'
;MKKKKNPKVVTVDMYHKYAEIDEMYSSKVREIKLDIPSNLRMLCAILDVKVEKLLTDFMWMLSYSHHNSATPKQRKAANKFFINCKYGQPLYAKNQVKQMFDELKAEREIYETIDGMDHEDKKLFWKNNHMYKQHWFKRWFEKNRHTGDISVLQEY
;
A
#
# COMPACT_ATOMS: atom_id res chain seq x y z
N MET A 1 -25.49 52.04 8.76
CA MET A 1 -24.57 51.13 8.02
C MET A 1 -24.52 49.79 8.75
N LYS A 2 -25.03 48.69 8.15
CA LYS A 2 -24.97 47.34 8.75
C LYS A 2 -23.56 46.76 8.54
N LYS A 3 -22.80 46.56 9.63
CA LYS A 3 -21.48 45.89 9.58
C LYS A 3 -21.69 44.43 9.16
N LYS A 4 -21.13 44.03 8.00
CA LYS A 4 -21.02 42.62 7.60
C LYS A 4 -20.16 41.90 8.63
N LYS A 5 -20.71 40.89 9.30
CA LYS A 5 -19.93 39.96 10.12
C LYS A 5 -19.10 39.10 9.16
N ASN A 6 -17.78 39.20 9.23
CA ASN A 6 -16.91 38.25 8.54
C ASN A 6 -17.20 36.84 9.08
N PRO A 7 -17.36 35.83 8.20
CA PRO A 7 -17.52 34.46 8.67
C PRO A 7 -16.27 34.08 9.48
N LYS A 8 -16.47 33.64 10.73
CA LYS A 8 -15.40 33.02 11.51
C LYS A 8 -14.99 31.76 10.77
N VAL A 9 -13.83 31.80 10.11
CA VAL A 9 -13.14 30.59 9.69
C VAL A 9 -12.74 29.88 10.97
N VAL A 10 -13.50 28.84 11.31
CA VAL A 10 -13.12 27.91 12.37
C VAL A 10 -12.09 26.99 11.74
N THR A 11 -10.82 27.21 12.03
CA THR A 11 -9.78 26.21 11.80
C THR A 11 -10.10 25.04 12.73
N VAL A 12 -10.83 24.06 12.20
CA VAL A 12 -11.03 22.81 12.91
C VAL A 12 -9.71 22.08 12.80
N ASP A 13 -8.96 22.04 13.90
CA ASP A 13 -7.77 21.19 14.02
C ASP A 13 -8.24 19.73 14.14
N MET A 14 -8.82 19.20 13.06
CA MET A 14 -9.37 17.84 12.98
C MET A 14 -8.30 16.76 13.12
N TYR A 15 -7.03 17.14 13.26
CA TYR A 15 -5.88 16.26 13.13
C TYR A 15 -5.30 15.77 14.44
N HIS A 16 -5.74 16.26 15.61
CA HIS A 16 -5.27 15.70 16.89
C HIS A 16 -5.71 14.24 17.11
N LYS A 17 -6.92 13.85 16.70
CA LYS A 17 -7.34 12.44 16.68
C LYS A 17 -6.59 11.58 15.65
N TYR A 18 -5.77 12.21 14.83
CA TYR A 18 -4.98 11.62 13.78
C TYR A 18 -3.46 11.79 14.05
N ALA A 19 -3.07 12.14 15.28
CA ALA A 19 -1.65 12.26 15.65
C ALA A 19 -0.98 10.88 15.82
N GLU A 20 -1.73 9.88 16.28
CA GLU A 20 -1.29 8.47 16.41
C GLU A 20 -1.16 7.74 15.05
N ILE A 21 -1.60 8.39 13.97
CA ILE A 21 -1.65 7.82 12.62
C ILE A 21 -0.24 7.66 12.01
N ASP A 22 0.74 8.44 12.47
CA ASP A 22 2.06 8.51 11.82
C ASP A 22 2.96 7.29 12.06
N GLU A 23 2.68 6.39 13.03
CA GLU A 23 3.57 5.24 13.32
C GLU A 23 3.02 3.86 12.92
N MET A 24 1.70 3.67 12.86
CA MET A 24 1.12 2.32 12.75
C MET A 24 1.08 1.75 11.33
N TYR A 25 1.03 2.63 10.32
CA TYR A 25 1.12 2.26 8.89
C TYR A 25 2.34 2.85 8.20
N SER A 26 3.17 3.61 8.94
CA SER A 26 4.41 4.12 8.38
C SER A 26 5.43 3.00 8.31
N SER A 27 5.65 2.56 7.07
CA SER A 27 6.96 2.54 6.42
C SER A 27 8.09 1.69 7.01
N LYS A 28 7.93 1.01 8.16
CA LYS A 28 8.98 0.12 8.67
C LYS A 28 9.01 -1.14 7.82
N VAL A 29 9.95 -1.14 6.88
CA VAL A 29 10.36 -2.35 6.18
C VAL A 29 10.68 -3.39 7.24
N ARG A 30 10.01 -4.54 7.15
CA ARG A 30 10.28 -5.67 8.02
C ARG A 30 11.40 -6.50 7.41
N GLU A 31 12.44 -6.75 8.19
CA GLU A 31 13.47 -7.70 7.80
C GLU A 31 12.97 -9.13 8.00
N ILE A 32 13.14 -9.95 6.96
CA ILE A 32 12.82 -11.38 6.99
C ILE A 32 14.07 -12.19 6.67
N LYS A 33 14.34 -13.24 7.44
CA LYS A 33 15.36 -14.24 7.11
C LYS A 33 14.70 -15.37 6.33
N LEU A 34 15.24 -15.70 5.17
CA LEU A 34 14.71 -16.72 4.26
C LEU A 34 15.80 -17.69 3.84
N ASP A 35 15.51 -18.98 3.96
CA ASP A 35 16.33 -20.02 3.33
C ASP A 35 16.02 -20.10 1.84
N ILE A 36 17.05 -19.91 1.00
CA ILE A 36 16.88 -19.91 -0.45
C ILE A 36 17.18 -21.30 -1.04
N PRO A 37 16.18 -21.94 -1.71
CA PRO A 37 16.36 -23.24 -2.34
C PRO A 37 17.55 -23.28 -3.32
N SER A 38 18.28 -24.39 -3.32
CA SER A 38 19.49 -24.57 -4.15
C SER A 38 19.19 -24.44 -5.65
N ASN A 39 18.08 -25.01 -6.12
CA ASN A 39 17.63 -24.93 -7.51
C ASN A 39 17.35 -23.48 -7.95
N LEU A 40 16.75 -22.65 -7.09
CA LEU A 40 16.55 -21.23 -7.39
C LEU A 40 17.90 -20.50 -7.48
N ARG A 41 18.82 -20.76 -6.53
CA ARG A 41 20.17 -20.18 -6.56
C ARG A 41 20.93 -20.56 -7.82
N MET A 42 20.85 -21.82 -8.24
CA MET A 42 21.47 -22.31 -9.48
C MET A 42 20.90 -21.58 -10.70
N LEU A 43 19.58 -21.46 -10.79
CA LEU A 43 18.93 -20.74 -11.90
C LEU A 43 19.36 -19.26 -11.94
N CYS A 44 19.35 -18.60 -10.79
CA CYS A 44 19.81 -17.22 -10.63
C CYS A 44 21.28 -17.05 -11.07
N ALA A 45 22.16 -17.98 -10.70
CA ALA A 45 23.56 -17.95 -11.10
C ALA A 45 23.75 -18.12 -12.62
N ILE A 46 22.98 -19.02 -13.26
CA ILE A 46 23.02 -19.22 -14.72
C ILE A 46 22.56 -17.97 -15.47
N LEU A 47 21.55 -17.26 -14.94
CA LEU A 47 20.96 -16.09 -15.58
C LEU A 47 21.63 -14.76 -15.21
N ASP A 48 22.68 -14.80 -14.38
CA ASP A 48 23.35 -13.62 -13.80
C ASP A 48 22.36 -12.66 -13.08
N VAL A 49 21.48 -13.22 -12.27
CA VAL A 49 20.48 -12.48 -11.48
C VAL A 49 20.63 -12.78 -10.00
N LYS A 50 20.80 -11.75 -9.17
CA LYS A 50 20.78 -11.88 -7.71
C LYS A 50 19.39 -12.28 -7.21
N VAL A 51 19.32 -13.22 -6.26
CA VAL A 51 18.06 -13.70 -5.67
C VAL A 51 17.30 -12.57 -5.01
N GLU A 52 18.00 -11.70 -4.28
CA GLU A 52 17.44 -10.54 -3.60
C GLU A 52 16.74 -9.62 -4.59
N LYS A 53 17.38 -9.35 -5.74
CA LYS A 53 16.77 -8.55 -6.81
C LYS A 53 15.49 -9.19 -7.33
N LEU A 54 15.50 -10.49 -7.59
CA LEU A 54 14.32 -11.22 -8.09
C LEU A 54 13.15 -11.13 -7.10
N LEU A 55 13.42 -11.35 -5.81
CA LEU A 55 12.39 -11.27 -4.76
C LEU A 55 11.87 -9.84 -4.59
N THR A 56 12.76 -8.85 -4.55
CA THR A 56 12.40 -7.43 -4.45
C THR A 56 11.56 -6.97 -5.63
N ASP A 57 11.96 -7.32 -6.86
CA ASP A 57 11.21 -7.00 -8.07
C ASP A 57 9.80 -7.61 -7.99
N PHE A 58 9.68 -8.87 -7.55
CA PHE A 58 8.38 -9.51 -7.38
C PHE A 58 7.49 -8.80 -6.34
N MET A 59 8.06 -8.46 -5.18
CA MET A 59 7.33 -7.73 -4.13
C MET A 59 6.84 -6.37 -4.62
N TRP A 60 7.69 -5.60 -5.33
CA TRP A 60 7.31 -4.30 -5.89
C TRP A 60 6.30 -4.38 -7.02
N MET A 61 6.36 -5.43 -7.85
CA MET A 61 5.37 -5.70 -8.88
C MET A 61 3.98 -5.91 -8.26
N LEU A 62 3.92 -6.76 -7.23
CA LEU A 62 2.68 -7.19 -6.59
C LEU A 62 2.04 -6.09 -5.72
N SER A 63 2.86 -5.33 -4.98
CA SER A 63 2.37 -4.30 -4.04
C SER A 63 1.97 -2.98 -4.70
N TYR A 64 2.08 -2.87 -6.02
CA TYR A 64 1.92 -1.60 -6.73
C TYR A 64 2.81 -0.48 -6.19
N SER A 65 4.00 -0.81 -5.68
CA SER A 65 4.98 0.17 -5.22
C SER A 65 5.25 1.25 -6.27
N HIS A 66 5.51 2.48 -5.80
CA HIS A 66 5.80 3.66 -6.61
C HIS A 66 7.09 3.52 -7.45
N HIS A 67 7.90 2.47 -7.23
CA HIS A 67 9.05 2.20 -8.09
C HIS A 67 8.61 1.94 -9.55
N ASN A 68 9.20 2.69 -10.47
CA ASN A 68 8.92 2.63 -11.92
C ASN A 68 9.61 1.45 -12.64
N SER A 69 10.13 0.47 -11.91
CA SER A 69 10.85 -0.67 -12.47
C SER A 69 9.95 -1.73 -13.12
N ALA A 70 8.63 -1.68 -12.89
CA ALA A 70 7.68 -2.69 -13.34
C ALA A 70 6.64 -2.15 -14.34
N THR A 71 6.62 -2.75 -15.53
CA THR A 71 5.63 -2.48 -16.59
C THR A 71 4.24 -2.98 -16.20
N PRO A 72 3.15 -2.45 -16.82
CA PRO A 72 1.80 -2.96 -16.60
C PRO A 72 1.64 -4.45 -16.88
N LYS A 73 2.36 -4.99 -17.87
CA LYS A 73 2.33 -6.41 -18.23
C LYS A 73 2.93 -7.29 -17.13
N GLN A 74 4.06 -6.87 -16.57
CA GLN A 74 4.73 -7.55 -15.46
C GLN A 74 3.85 -7.60 -14.21
N ARG A 75 3.22 -6.47 -13.84
CA ARG A 75 2.26 -6.41 -12.71
C ARG A 75 1.06 -7.32 -12.93
N LYS A 76 0.50 -7.34 -14.15
CA LYS A 76 -0.59 -8.25 -14.51
C LYS A 76 -0.20 -9.73 -14.36
N ALA A 77 1.05 -10.08 -14.69
CA ALA A 77 1.55 -11.44 -14.51
C ALA A 77 1.69 -11.80 -13.01
N ALA A 78 2.25 -10.90 -12.19
CA ALA A 78 2.35 -11.08 -10.74
C ALA A 78 0.97 -11.29 -10.08
N ASN A 79 -0.02 -10.45 -10.43
CA ASN A 79 -1.39 -10.59 -9.91
C ASN A 79 -2.03 -11.92 -10.34
N LYS A 80 -1.80 -12.34 -11.60
CA LYS A 80 -2.31 -13.63 -12.09
C LYS A 80 -1.70 -14.79 -11.32
N PHE A 81 -0.39 -14.75 -11.06
CA PHE A 81 0.29 -15.74 -10.22
C PHE A 81 -0.33 -15.78 -8.83
N PHE A 82 -0.45 -14.64 -8.14
CA PHE A 82 -1.03 -14.54 -6.79
C PHE A 82 -2.43 -15.15 -6.70
N ILE A 83 -3.29 -14.84 -7.67
CA ILE A 83 -4.66 -15.36 -7.74
C ILE A 83 -4.68 -16.87 -8.03
N ASN A 84 -3.80 -17.36 -8.90
CA ASN A 84 -3.72 -18.78 -9.23
C ASN A 84 -3.22 -19.63 -8.05
N CYS A 85 -2.34 -19.08 -7.21
CA CYS A 85 -1.92 -19.66 -5.95
C CYS A 85 -3.03 -19.68 -4.88
N LYS A 86 -4.19 -19.06 -5.15
CA LYS A 86 -5.34 -18.96 -4.23
C LYS A 86 -5.00 -18.28 -2.91
N TYR A 87 -4.00 -17.40 -2.88
CA TYR A 87 -3.70 -16.61 -1.69
C TYR A 87 -4.92 -15.76 -1.28
N GLY A 88 -5.18 -15.71 0.03
CA GLY A 88 -6.35 -15.04 0.60
C GLY A 88 -7.66 -15.85 0.53
N GLN A 89 -7.68 -17.02 -0.13
CA GLN A 89 -8.82 -17.93 -0.03
C GLN A 89 -8.71 -18.80 1.24
N PRO A 90 -9.84 -19.14 1.90
CA PRO A 90 -11.22 -18.92 1.47
C PRO A 90 -11.80 -17.54 1.83
N LEU A 91 -11.06 -16.69 2.55
CA LEU A 91 -11.58 -15.43 3.11
C LEU A 91 -12.09 -14.46 2.05
N TYR A 92 -11.48 -14.43 0.86
CA TYR A 92 -11.87 -13.53 -0.22
C TYR A 92 -12.15 -14.27 -1.51
N ALA A 93 -13.26 -13.90 -2.16
CA ALA A 93 -13.53 -14.33 -3.51
C ALA A 93 -12.51 -13.71 -4.50
N LYS A 94 -12.27 -14.39 -5.62
CA LYS A 94 -11.31 -13.96 -6.64
C LYS A 94 -11.55 -12.53 -7.14
N ASN A 95 -12.80 -12.10 -7.28
CA ASN A 95 -13.14 -10.73 -7.68
C ASN A 95 -12.80 -9.70 -6.60
N GLN A 96 -12.92 -10.05 -5.32
CA GLN A 96 -12.53 -9.17 -4.21
C GLN A 96 -11.02 -8.98 -4.15
N VAL A 97 -10.24 -10.05 -4.34
CA VAL A 97 -8.77 -9.95 -4.43
C VAL A 97 -8.34 -9.10 -5.64
N LYS A 98 -9.01 -9.24 -6.78
CA LYS A 98 -8.79 -8.35 -7.93
C LYS A 98 -9.09 -6.89 -7.59
N GLN A 99 -10.21 -6.64 -6.91
CA GLN A 99 -10.59 -5.30 -6.49
C GLN A 99 -9.52 -4.68 -5.57
N MET A 100 -8.95 -5.44 -4.63
CA MET A 100 -7.83 -4.96 -3.81
C MET A 100 -6.64 -4.51 -4.68
N PHE A 101 -6.26 -5.28 -5.70
CA PHE A 101 -5.20 -4.90 -6.62
C PHE A 101 -5.52 -3.68 -7.46
N ASP A 102 -6.78 -3.52 -7.90
CA ASP A 102 -7.21 -2.34 -8.66
C ASP A 102 -7.17 -1.07 -7.79
N GLU A 103 -7.54 -1.19 -6.52
CA GLU A 103 -7.46 -0.09 -5.54
C GLU A 103 -5.99 0.29 -5.24
N LEU A 104 -5.10 -0.69 -5.04
CA LEU A 104 -3.65 -0.43 -4.89
C LEU A 104 -3.04 0.19 -6.15
N LYS A 105 -3.54 -0.16 -7.34
CA LYS A 105 -3.13 0.48 -8.61
C LYS A 105 -3.52 1.96 -8.64
N ALA A 106 -4.76 2.27 -8.27
CA ALA A 106 -5.24 3.65 -8.21
C ALA A 106 -4.45 4.47 -7.18
N GLU A 107 -4.11 3.86 -6.04
CA GLU A 107 -3.24 4.47 -5.03
C GLU A 107 -1.87 4.84 -5.61
N ARG A 108 -1.25 3.96 -6.40
CA ARG A 108 0.01 4.28 -7.09
C ARG A 108 -0.13 5.47 -8.04
N GLU A 109 -1.21 5.54 -8.81
CA GLU A 109 -1.46 6.64 -9.76
C GLU A 109 -1.59 7.99 -9.03
N ILE A 110 -2.11 7.99 -7.80
CA ILE A 110 -2.18 9.20 -6.97
C ILE A 110 -0.77 9.76 -6.65
N TYR A 111 0.25 8.91 -6.47
CA TYR A 111 1.64 9.36 -6.28
C TYR A 111 2.21 10.10 -7.50
N GLU A 112 1.65 9.91 -8.69
CA GLU A 112 2.09 10.59 -9.92
C GLU A 112 1.48 12.01 -10.03
N THR A 113 0.52 12.37 -9.17
CA THR A 113 -0.22 13.65 -9.24
C THR A 113 0.31 14.74 -8.30
N ILE A 114 1.30 14.43 -7.48
CA ILE A 114 1.85 15.35 -6.46
C ILE A 114 2.90 16.33 -6.98
N ASP A 115 3.28 16.19 -8.26
CA ASP A 115 4.27 17.05 -8.86
C ASP A 115 3.72 18.48 -9.00
N GLY A 116 4.52 19.48 -8.66
CA GLY A 116 4.10 20.89 -8.62
C GLY A 116 3.27 21.34 -7.40
N MET A 117 2.86 20.44 -6.48
CA MET A 117 2.23 20.86 -5.21
C MET A 117 3.24 21.59 -4.29
N ASP A 118 2.78 22.62 -3.57
CA ASP A 118 3.59 23.30 -2.55
C ASP A 118 3.79 22.43 -1.29
N HIS A 119 4.61 22.90 -0.35
CA HIS A 119 4.98 22.11 0.82
C HIS A 119 3.80 21.79 1.75
N GLU A 120 2.91 22.76 1.99
CA GLU A 120 1.78 22.56 2.90
C GLU A 120 0.69 21.72 2.24
N ASP A 121 0.46 21.90 0.94
CA ASP A 121 -0.43 21.05 0.15
C ASP A 121 0.07 19.60 0.10
N LYS A 122 1.38 19.38 -0.11
CA LYS A 122 1.98 18.04 -0.05
C LYS A 122 1.80 17.41 1.33
N LYS A 123 2.00 18.17 2.39
CA LYS A 123 1.82 17.69 3.77
C LYS A 123 0.38 17.29 4.04
N LEU A 124 -0.59 18.10 3.62
CA LEU A 124 -2.01 17.78 3.74
C LEU A 124 -2.40 16.56 2.90
N PHE A 125 -1.89 16.48 1.68
CA PHE A 125 -2.09 15.35 0.78
C PHE A 125 -1.59 14.04 1.42
N TRP A 126 -0.37 14.03 1.98
CA TRP A 126 0.18 12.82 2.60
C TRP A 126 -0.63 12.38 3.82
N LYS A 127 -1.11 13.31 4.64
CA LYS A 127 -2.02 13.00 5.75
C LYS A 127 -3.31 12.35 5.25
N ASN A 128 -3.92 12.90 4.20
CA ASN A 128 -5.14 12.35 3.63
C ASN A 128 -4.89 10.96 3.02
N ASN A 129 -3.86 10.81 2.19
CA ASN A 129 -3.48 9.54 1.59
C ASN A 129 -3.21 8.47 2.66
N HIS A 130 -2.52 8.85 3.74
CA HIS A 130 -2.32 7.96 4.88
C HIS A 130 -3.65 7.50 5.46
N MET A 131 -4.56 8.42 5.80
CA MET A 131 -5.89 8.08 6.34
C MET A 131 -6.67 7.15 5.41
N TYR A 132 -6.58 7.37 4.09
CA TYR A 132 -7.17 6.49 3.09
C TYR A 132 -6.60 5.06 3.18
N LYS A 133 -5.28 4.88 3.27
CA LYS A 133 -4.67 3.54 3.39
C LYS A 133 -5.13 2.80 4.64
N GLN A 134 -5.27 3.51 5.77
CA GLN A 134 -5.78 2.90 7.01
C GLN A 134 -7.21 2.41 6.84
N HIS A 135 -8.06 3.28 6.28
CA HIS A 135 -9.45 2.94 6.02
C HIS A 135 -9.55 1.77 5.04
N TRP A 136 -8.74 1.77 3.98
CA TRP A 136 -8.67 0.70 3.00
C TRP A 136 -8.31 -0.64 3.65
N PHE A 137 -7.24 -0.68 4.46
CA PHE A 137 -6.80 -1.88 5.14
C PHE A 137 -7.87 -2.37 6.11
N LYS A 138 -8.33 -1.49 7.02
CA LYS A 138 -9.35 -1.81 8.01
C LYS A 138 -10.62 -2.36 7.36
N ARG A 139 -11.12 -1.68 6.32
CA ARG A 139 -12.30 -2.10 5.56
C ARG A 139 -12.15 -3.51 4.99
N TRP A 140 -11.01 -3.83 4.40
CA TRP A 140 -10.79 -5.17 3.86
C TRP A 140 -10.60 -6.19 4.98
N PHE A 141 -9.73 -5.91 5.95
CA PHE A 141 -9.44 -6.77 7.08
C PHE A 141 -10.71 -7.18 7.85
N GLU A 142 -11.54 -6.21 8.22
CA GLU A 142 -12.79 -6.44 8.97
C GLU A 142 -13.92 -7.04 8.12
N LYS A 143 -13.80 -7.01 6.78
CA LYS A 143 -14.86 -7.51 5.88
C LYS A 143 -15.17 -8.98 6.11
N ASN A 144 -14.12 -9.79 6.32
CA ASN A 144 -14.21 -11.25 6.43
C ASN A 144 -13.40 -11.82 7.61
N ARG A 145 -12.66 -10.99 8.38
CA ARG A 145 -12.08 -11.37 9.68
C ARG A 145 -12.82 -10.64 10.80
N HIS A 146 -12.98 -11.30 11.95
CA HIS A 146 -13.54 -10.68 13.14
C HIS A 146 -12.74 -9.47 13.60
N THR A 147 -13.45 -8.48 14.15
CA THR A 147 -12.99 -7.22 14.74
C THR A 147 -11.66 -7.38 15.50
N GLY A 148 -10.56 -7.09 14.81
CA GLY A 148 -9.21 -7.14 15.35
C GLY A 148 -8.57 -5.77 15.25
N ASP A 149 -7.65 -5.49 16.17
CA ASP A 149 -6.87 -4.27 16.14
C ASP A 149 -5.88 -4.28 14.96
N ILE A 150 -5.61 -3.10 14.43
CA ILE A 150 -4.69 -2.84 13.32
C ILE A 150 -3.25 -3.27 13.66
N SER A 151 -2.94 -3.44 14.95
CA SER A 151 -1.65 -3.98 15.45
C SER A 151 -1.26 -5.32 14.86
N VAL A 152 -2.21 -6.07 14.28
CA VAL A 152 -1.93 -7.30 13.49
C VAL A 152 -0.90 -7.08 12.38
N LEU A 153 -0.75 -5.85 11.86
CA LEU A 153 0.28 -5.55 10.84
C LEU A 153 1.70 -5.80 11.33
N GLN A 154 1.95 -5.85 12.64
CA GLN A 154 3.26 -6.21 13.19
C GLN A 154 3.56 -7.71 13.07
N GLU A 155 2.53 -8.54 12.90
CA GLU A 155 2.66 -10.00 12.75
C GLU A 155 2.98 -10.41 11.31
N TYR A 156 2.61 -9.60 10.32
CA TYR A 156 2.77 -9.86 8.87
C TYR A 156 3.90 -9.03 8.23
#